data_AF-A0A963TF20-F1
#
_entry.id   AF-A0A963TF20-F1
#
_cell.length_a   1.000
_cell.length_b   1.000
_cell.length_c   1.000
_cell.angle_alpha   90.00
_cell.angle_beta   90.00
_cell.angle_gamma   90.00
#
_symmetry.space_group_name_H-M   'P 1'
#
loop_
_entity.id
_entity.type
_entity.pdbx_description
1 polymer ?
#
loop_
_entity_poly.entity_id
_entity_poly.type
_entity_poly.pdbx_seq_one_letter_code
_entity_poly.pdbx_strand_id
1 'polypeptide(L)'
;MITLDTIDALARPHCLAVFGALHPGAEDGAPGGTGTIVLIGPSEPGFWPLLTASGEWRDDAPDPVDRWSKRVIGALADGLGGTAIFPSDGPPYAPFFRWALASGRAWASPVRILVHDRAGLWVSYRGAVALRDRLALPAPALNPCESCAARPCLSAC
;
A
#
# COMPACT_ATOMS: atom_id res chain seq x y z
N MET A 1 -7.73 -19.57 7.53
CA MET A 1 -7.16 -18.51 8.39
C MET A 1 -6.53 -17.48 7.46
N ILE A 2 -6.84 -16.19 7.63
CA ILE A 2 -6.30 -15.13 6.77
C ILE A 2 -4.80 -14.96 7.08
N THR A 3 -3.99 -14.83 6.03
CA THR A 3 -2.55 -14.54 6.13
C THR A 3 -2.18 -13.47 5.11
N LEU A 4 -1.00 -12.85 5.25
CA LEU A 4 -0.52 -11.88 4.25
C LEU A 4 -0.40 -12.51 2.86
N ASP A 5 0.02 -13.77 2.77
CA ASP A 5 0.13 -14.50 1.49
C ASP A 5 -1.25 -14.72 0.85
N THR A 6 -2.28 -14.97 1.66
CA THR A 6 -3.66 -15.07 1.17
C THR A 6 -4.13 -13.73 0.60
N ILE A 7 -3.83 -12.62 1.27
CA ILE A 7 -4.19 -11.28 0.81
C ILE A 7 -3.43 -10.92 -0.48
N ASP A 8 -2.12 -11.23 -0.54
CA ASP A 8 -1.31 -11.04 -1.75
C ASP A 8 -1.87 -11.85 -2.94
N ALA A 9 -2.25 -13.11 -2.71
CA ALA A 9 -2.85 -13.96 -3.73
C ALA A 9 -4.18 -13.40 -4.25
N LEU A 10 -5.00 -12.80 -3.40
CA LEU A 10 -6.26 -12.16 -3.79
C LEU A 10 -6.06 -10.82 -4.51
N ALA A 11 -4.99 -10.08 -4.18
CA ALA A 11 -4.64 -8.82 -4.81
C ALA A 11 -4.00 -9.01 -6.22
N ARG A 12 -3.28 -10.13 -6.41
CA ARG A 12 -2.49 -10.42 -7.62
C ARG A 12 -3.26 -10.35 -8.95
N PRO A 13 -4.51 -10.83 -9.09
CA PRO A 13 -5.28 -10.71 -10.33
C PRO A 13 -5.52 -9.27 -10.78
N HIS A 14 -5.36 -8.31 -9.88
CA HIS A 14 -5.52 -6.88 -10.15
C HIS A 14 -4.18 -6.15 -10.32
N CYS A 15 -3.08 -6.90 -10.48
CA CYS A 15 -1.72 -6.35 -10.47
C CYS A 15 -1.46 -5.49 -9.22
N LEU A 16 -1.95 -5.96 -8.07
CA LEU A 16 -1.68 -5.40 -6.75
C LEU A 16 -0.93 -6.44 -5.91
N ALA A 17 -0.22 -5.97 -4.89
CA ALA A 17 0.51 -6.80 -3.94
C ALA A 17 0.51 -6.18 -2.54
N VAL A 18 0.86 -7.00 -1.54
CA VAL A 18 1.11 -6.51 -0.18
C VAL A 18 2.44 -5.77 -0.15
N PHE A 19 2.40 -4.49 0.24
CA PHE A 19 3.55 -3.58 0.33
C PHE A 19 3.98 -3.30 1.78
N GLY A 20 3.38 -4.01 2.73
CA GLY A 20 3.68 -3.87 4.15
C GLY A 20 2.46 -4.14 5.00
N ALA A 21 2.68 -4.43 6.27
CA ALA A 21 1.62 -4.53 7.25
C ALA A 21 2.14 -4.13 8.62
N LEU A 22 1.25 -3.60 9.46
CA LEU A 22 1.56 -3.18 10.83
C LEU A 22 0.40 -3.55 11.77
N HIS A 23 0.70 -3.62 13.05
CA HIS A 23 -0.31 -3.61 14.11
C HIS A 23 -0.47 -2.16 14.58
N PRO A 24 -1.61 -1.50 14.31
CA PRO A 24 -1.74 -0.08 14.60
C PRO A 24 -1.82 0.18 16.10
N GLY A 25 -1.17 1.26 16.55
CA GLY A 25 -1.36 1.86 17.86
C GLY A 25 -2.50 2.89 17.86
N ALA A 26 -2.77 3.47 19.04
CA ALA A 26 -3.82 4.48 19.21
C ALA A 26 -3.62 5.73 18.33
N GLU A 27 -2.37 6.10 18.07
CA GLU A 27 -1.98 7.30 17.30
C GLU A 27 -1.94 7.06 15.77
N ASP A 28 -2.27 5.85 15.30
CA ASP A 28 -2.14 5.49 13.89
C ASP A 28 -3.42 5.75 13.09
N GLY A 29 -4.50 6.25 13.71
CA GLY A 29 -5.73 6.64 12.99
C GLY A 29 -6.47 5.46 12.34
N ALA A 30 -6.25 4.24 12.84
CA ALA A 30 -6.95 3.04 12.38
C ALA A 30 -8.39 3.00 12.89
N PRO A 31 -9.33 2.34 12.17
CA PRO A 31 -10.65 2.03 12.71
C PRO A 31 -10.56 1.27 14.05
N GLY A 32 -11.49 1.53 14.96
CA GLY A 32 -11.52 0.89 16.27
C GLY A 32 -11.54 -0.65 16.18
N GLY A 33 -10.71 -1.31 16.98
CA GLY A 33 -10.61 -2.78 16.99
C GLY A 33 -9.79 -3.38 15.85
N THR A 34 -9.06 -2.57 15.07
CA THR A 34 -8.14 -3.06 14.05
C THR A 34 -6.94 -3.76 14.70
N GLY A 35 -6.75 -5.03 14.41
CA GLY A 35 -5.58 -5.81 14.82
C GLY A 35 -4.40 -5.68 13.84
N THR A 36 -4.69 -5.53 12.54
CA THR A 36 -3.67 -5.39 11.49
C THR A 36 -4.12 -4.43 10.39
N ILE A 37 -3.24 -3.53 9.97
CA ILE A 37 -3.37 -2.78 8.72
C ILE A 37 -2.45 -3.42 7.69
N VAL A 38 -2.98 -3.72 6.50
CA VAL A 38 -2.22 -4.25 5.37
C VAL A 38 -2.21 -3.19 4.27
N LEU A 39 -1.02 -2.73 3.88
CA LEU A 39 -0.81 -1.72 2.85
C LEU A 39 -0.74 -2.38 1.47
N ILE A 40 -1.48 -1.84 0.51
CA ILE A 40 -1.59 -2.39 -0.84
C ILE A 40 -0.98 -1.42 -1.84
N GLY A 41 -0.09 -1.93 -2.69
CA GLY A 41 0.60 -1.19 -3.74
C GLY A 41 0.54 -1.90 -5.10
N PRO A 42 0.94 -1.22 -6.18
CA PRO A 42 0.97 -1.78 -7.53
C PRO A 42 2.06 -2.86 -7.64
N SER A 43 1.71 -3.99 -8.25
CA SER A 43 2.65 -5.04 -8.59
C SER A 43 3.07 -4.88 -10.04
N GLU A 44 4.34 -4.56 -10.25
CA GLU A 44 4.92 -4.39 -11.59
C GLU A 44 5.73 -5.62 -12.01
N PRO A 45 5.75 -5.96 -13.32
CA PRO A 45 5.06 -5.26 -14.41
C PRO A 45 3.56 -5.60 -14.49
N GLY A 46 2.73 -4.64 -14.93
CA GLY A 46 1.37 -4.92 -15.42
C GLY A 46 0.25 -4.07 -14.82
N PHE A 47 0.52 -3.35 -13.73
CA PHE A 47 -0.47 -2.49 -13.09
C PHE A 47 -1.02 -1.41 -14.04
N TRP A 48 -0.14 -0.65 -14.71
CA TRP A 48 -0.58 0.40 -15.64
C TRP A 48 -1.36 -0.12 -16.85
N PRO A 49 -0.92 -1.17 -17.57
CA PRO A 49 -1.73 -1.76 -18.63
C PRO A 49 -3.13 -2.19 -18.17
N LEU A 50 -3.25 -2.79 -16.98
CA LEU A 50 -4.54 -3.23 -16.43
C LEU A 50 -5.42 -2.03 -16.07
N LEU A 51 -4.87 -1.05 -15.35
CA LEU A 51 -5.59 0.15 -14.93
C LEU A 51 -6.08 0.97 -16.12
N THR A 52 -5.21 1.23 -17.09
CA THR A 52 -5.56 2.03 -18.28
C THR A 52 -6.56 1.34 -19.22
N ALA A 53 -6.71 0.02 -19.08
CA ALA A 53 -7.74 -0.75 -19.75
C ALA A 53 -9.09 -0.78 -19.02
N SER A 54 -9.16 -0.30 -17.77
CA SER A 54 -10.38 -0.33 -16.96
C SER A 54 -11.42 0.68 -17.44
N GLY A 55 -12.68 0.47 -17.02
CA GLY A 55 -13.77 1.38 -17.34
C GLY A 55 -13.54 2.78 -16.76
N GLU A 56 -13.04 2.86 -15.53
CA GLU A 56 -12.78 4.12 -14.83
C GLU A 56 -11.73 4.98 -15.52
N TRP A 57 -10.76 4.38 -16.23
CA TRP A 57 -9.78 5.15 -16.99
C TRP A 57 -10.33 5.69 -18.31
N ARG A 58 -11.35 5.03 -18.87
CA ARG A 58 -11.85 5.28 -20.23
C ARG A 58 -13.16 6.05 -20.27
N ASP A 59 -13.71 6.43 -19.12
CA ASP A 59 -15.01 7.09 -19.01
C ASP A 59 -14.93 8.62 -18.89
N ASP A 60 -13.72 9.19 -19.06
CA ASP A 60 -13.40 10.63 -18.96
C ASP A 60 -13.80 11.31 -17.64
N ALA A 61 -14.23 10.54 -16.63
CA ALA A 61 -14.55 11.09 -15.32
C ALA A 61 -13.27 11.26 -14.47
N PRO A 62 -13.29 12.21 -13.52
CA PRO A 62 -12.12 12.53 -12.71
C PRO A 62 -11.67 11.36 -11.84
N ASP A 63 -10.41 11.43 -11.41
CA ASP A 63 -9.77 10.53 -10.45
C ASP A 63 -9.89 9.03 -10.81
N PRO A 64 -9.56 8.62 -12.05
CA PRO A 64 -9.75 7.25 -12.52
C PRO A 64 -8.99 6.22 -11.67
N VAL A 65 -7.79 6.61 -11.19
CA VAL A 65 -6.94 5.76 -10.33
C VAL A 65 -7.60 5.53 -8.98
N ASP A 66 -8.18 6.57 -8.38
CA ASP A 66 -8.79 6.48 -7.05
C ASP A 66 -10.10 5.71 -7.11
N ARG A 67 -10.92 5.96 -8.14
CA ARG A 67 -12.16 5.22 -8.39
C ARG A 67 -11.91 3.73 -8.60
N TRP A 68 -10.93 3.39 -9.43
CA TRP A 68 -10.51 1.99 -9.62
C TRP A 68 -10.00 1.37 -8.32
N SER A 69 -9.16 2.09 -7.57
CA SER A 69 -8.58 1.61 -6.31
C SER A 69 -9.69 1.35 -5.29
N LYS A 70 -10.68 2.24 -5.19
CA LYS A 70 -11.85 2.10 -4.32
C LYS A 70 -12.68 0.87 -4.64
N ARG A 71 -12.98 0.63 -5.92
CA ARG A 71 -13.72 -0.57 -6.34
C ARG A 71 -12.94 -1.85 -6.02
N VAL A 72 -11.66 -1.91 -6.39
CA VAL A 72 -10.87 -3.14 -6.29
C VAL A 72 -10.49 -3.47 -4.85
N ILE A 73 -9.94 -2.50 -4.12
CA ILE A 73 -9.49 -2.71 -2.73
C ILE A 73 -10.69 -2.73 -1.77
N GLY A 74 -11.77 -2.01 -2.08
CA GLY A 74 -13.04 -2.13 -1.37
C GLY A 74 -13.58 -3.56 -1.42
N ALA A 75 -13.70 -4.13 -2.62
CA ALA A 75 -14.13 -5.52 -2.78
C ALA A 75 -13.19 -6.53 -2.11
N LEU A 76 -11.87 -6.29 -2.15
CA LEU A 76 -10.89 -7.10 -1.43
C LEU A 76 -11.12 -7.04 0.10
N ALA A 77 -11.32 -5.85 0.66
CA ALA A 77 -11.58 -5.68 2.09
C ALA A 77 -12.89 -6.35 2.49
N ASP A 78 -13.97 -6.15 1.74
CA ASP A 78 -15.27 -6.76 2.00
C ASP A 78 -15.17 -8.30 2.01
N GLY A 79 -14.48 -8.89 1.02
CA GLY A 79 -14.26 -10.33 0.95
C GLY A 79 -13.43 -10.90 2.10
N LEU A 80 -12.63 -10.06 2.76
CA LEU A 80 -11.83 -10.43 3.93
C LEU A 80 -12.53 -10.09 5.26
N GLY A 81 -13.73 -9.49 5.22
CA GLY A 81 -14.41 -8.96 6.41
C GLY A 81 -13.69 -7.78 7.07
N GLY A 82 -12.87 -7.05 6.29
CA GLY A 82 -12.09 -5.89 6.71
C GLY A 82 -12.73 -4.57 6.31
N THR A 83 -11.97 -3.49 6.47
CA THR A 83 -12.36 -2.15 6.03
C THR A 83 -11.28 -1.57 5.14
N ALA A 84 -11.65 -1.13 3.94
CA ALA A 84 -10.73 -0.45 3.04
C ALA A 84 -10.51 1.00 3.49
N ILE A 85 -9.26 1.47 3.41
CA ILE A 85 -8.85 2.84 3.73
C ILE A 85 -8.02 3.36 2.56
N PHE A 86 -8.27 4.61 2.15
CA PHE A 86 -7.63 5.18 0.96
C PHE A 86 -6.84 6.44 1.30
N PRO A 87 -5.67 6.66 0.66
CA PRO A 87 -4.88 7.88 0.86
C PRO A 87 -5.59 9.13 0.30
N SER A 88 -6.56 8.93 -0.60
CA SER A 88 -7.39 9.98 -1.21
C SER A 88 -8.55 10.44 -0.33
N ASP A 89 -8.87 9.72 0.76
CA ASP A 89 -10.06 10.00 1.58
C ASP A 89 -9.68 10.87 2.78
N GLY A 90 -10.41 11.96 2.97
CA GLY A 90 -10.22 12.89 4.09
C GLY A 90 -10.85 14.26 3.83
N PRO A 91 -10.62 15.24 4.72
CA PRO A 91 -9.95 15.09 6.03
C PRO A 91 -10.85 14.40 7.11
N PRO A 92 -10.24 13.75 8.14
CA PRO A 92 -8.80 13.56 8.31
C PRO A 92 -8.26 12.46 7.38
N TYR A 93 -7.09 12.72 6.77
CA TYR A 93 -6.42 11.75 5.91
C TYR A 93 -5.68 10.69 6.72
N ALA A 94 -5.74 9.44 6.26
CA ALA A 94 -5.01 8.34 6.89
C ALA A 94 -3.48 8.53 6.74
N PRO A 95 -2.67 8.25 7.78
CA PRO A 95 -1.24 8.55 7.79
C PRO A 95 -0.41 7.48 7.07
N PHE A 96 -0.66 7.24 5.77
CA PHE A 96 0.00 6.21 4.96
C PHE A 96 1.54 6.26 5.03
N PHE A 97 2.13 7.45 5.10
CA PHE A 97 3.58 7.58 5.28
C PHE A 97 4.07 6.95 6.59
N ARG A 98 3.37 7.21 7.70
CA ARG A 98 3.71 6.61 9.01
C ARG A 98 3.51 5.11 8.98
N TRP A 99 2.41 4.63 8.41
CA TRP A 99 2.15 3.20 8.27
C TRP A 99 3.21 2.49 7.44
N ALA A 100 3.66 3.11 6.34
CA ALA A 100 4.74 2.60 5.50
C ALA A 100 6.03 2.40 6.30
N LEU A 101 6.43 3.39 7.11
CA LEU A 101 7.60 3.28 7.98
C LEU A 101 7.44 2.17 9.03
N ALA A 102 6.28 2.13 9.70
CA ALA A 102 6.00 1.16 10.75
C ALA A 102 5.94 -0.29 10.23
N SER A 103 5.67 -0.49 8.93
CA SER A 103 5.67 -1.82 8.31
C SER A 103 7.05 -2.47 8.23
N GLY A 104 8.13 -1.69 8.38
CA GLY A 104 9.50 -2.18 8.18
C GLY A 104 9.82 -2.57 6.73
N ARG A 105 9.01 -2.13 5.76
CA ARG A 105 9.22 -2.36 4.31
C ARG A 105 9.57 -1.09 3.54
N ALA A 106 9.38 0.08 4.16
CA ALA A 106 9.70 1.37 3.56
C ALA A 106 10.35 2.33 4.55
N TRP A 107 11.12 3.28 4.03
CA TRP A 107 11.89 4.28 4.78
C TRP A 107 11.78 5.66 4.14
N ALA A 108 12.10 6.70 4.90
CA ALA A 108 12.36 8.02 4.33
C ALA A 108 13.70 8.00 3.59
N SER A 109 13.68 8.26 2.28
CA SER A 109 14.91 8.41 1.50
C SER A 109 15.65 9.72 1.85
N PRO A 110 16.91 9.88 1.40
CA PRO A 110 17.63 11.15 1.55
C PRO A 110 16.91 12.38 0.96
N VAL A 111 16.04 12.18 -0.04
CA VAL A 111 15.22 13.23 -0.66
C VAL A 111 13.80 13.30 -0.09
N ARG A 112 13.57 12.66 1.07
CA ARG A 112 12.35 12.73 1.90
C ARG A 112 11.07 12.13 1.29
N ILE A 113 11.13 11.53 0.11
CA ILE A 113 10.08 10.62 -0.38
C ILE A 113 10.31 9.19 0.14
N LEU A 114 9.26 8.36 0.16
CA LEU A 114 9.39 6.97 0.58
C LEU A 114 10.27 6.17 -0.39
N VAL A 115 11.08 5.28 0.17
CA VAL A 115 11.77 4.21 -0.55
C VAL A 115 11.32 2.88 0.02
N HIS A 116 10.92 1.95 -0.83
CA HIS A 116 10.47 0.61 -0.44
C HIS A 116 11.52 -0.44 -0.82
N ASP A 117 11.66 -1.51 -0.03
CA ASP A 117 12.70 -2.53 -0.22
C ASP A 117 12.69 -3.18 -1.63
N ARG A 118 11.49 -3.41 -2.18
CA ARG A 118 11.26 -3.96 -3.52
C ARG A 118 10.99 -2.89 -4.59
N ALA A 119 10.11 -1.93 -4.33
CA ALA A 119 9.69 -0.95 -5.32
C ALA A 119 10.62 0.28 -5.42
N GLY A 120 11.60 0.41 -4.52
CA GLY A 120 12.48 1.57 -4.46
C GLY A 120 11.68 2.87 -4.29
N LEU A 121 12.09 3.93 -5.00
CA LEU A 121 11.41 5.23 -5.00
C LEU A 121 10.12 5.25 -5.84
N TRP A 122 9.81 4.15 -6.54
CA TRP A 122 8.56 4.00 -7.31
C TRP A 122 7.42 3.44 -6.46
N VAL A 123 7.59 3.40 -5.14
CA VAL A 123 6.53 3.00 -4.23
C VAL A 123 5.35 3.95 -4.32
N SER A 124 4.17 3.38 -4.42
CA SER A 124 2.94 4.13 -4.28
C SER A 124 1.88 3.23 -3.63
N TYR A 125 1.12 3.77 -2.67
CA TYR A 125 0.05 3.03 -2.01
C TYR A 125 -1.28 3.33 -2.69
N ARG A 126 -2.03 2.29 -3.04
CA ARG A 126 -3.36 2.40 -3.66
C ARG A 126 -4.47 2.34 -2.62
N GLY A 127 -4.19 1.78 -1.46
CA GLY A 127 -5.11 1.68 -0.32
C GLY A 127 -4.54 0.78 0.77
N ALA A 128 -5.33 0.56 1.80
CA ALA A 128 -5.02 -0.35 2.89
C ALA A 128 -6.27 -1.14 3.28
N VAL A 129 -6.07 -2.33 3.84
CA VAL A 129 -7.13 -3.15 4.44
C VAL A 129 -6.89 -3.24 5.94
N ALA A 130 -7.82 -2.71 6.73
CA ALA A 130 -7.86 -2.86 8.17
C ALA A 130 -8.63 -4.13 8.54
N LEU A 131 -7.96 -5.03 9.27
CA LEU A 131 -8.51 -6.31 9.73
C LEU A 131 -8.57 -6.33 11.25
N ARG A 132 -9.61 -6.96 11.81
CA ARG A 132 -9.72 -7.19 13.25
C ARG A 132 -8.67 -8.19 13.75
N ASP A 133 -8.33 -9.17 12.91
CA ASP A 133 -7.34 -10.19 13.23
C ASP A 133 -5.93 -9.59 13.34
N ARG A 134 -5.16 -10.10 14.30
CA ARG A 134 -3.74 -9.81 14.44
C ARG A 134 -2.93 -10.84 13.66
N LEU A 135 -2.53 -10.48 12.44
CA LEU A 135 -1.80 -11.36 11.54
C LEU A 135 -0.33 -11.46 11.95
N ALA A 136 0.31 -12.57 11.62
CA ALA A 136 1.77 -12.69 11.70
C ALA A 136 2.43 -11.74 10.70
N LEU A 137 3.38 -10.93 11.17
CA LEU A 137 4.14 -9.99 10.35
C LEU A 137 5.55 -10.57 10.10
N PRO A 138 6.11 -10.38 8.89
CA PRO A 138 7.50 -10.75 8.63
C PRO A 138 8.45 -9.86 9.45
N ALA A 139 9.69 -10.31 9.61
CA ALA A 139 10.75 -9.44 10.12
C ALA A 139 10.93 -8.21 9.20
N PRO A 140 11.32 -7.05 9.76
CA PRO A 140 11.65 -5.87 8.96
C PRO A 140 12.72 -6.20 7.91
N ALA A 141 12.59 -5.60 6.72
CA ALA A 141 13.61 -5.69 5.69
C ALA A 141 14.80 -4.76 6.00
N LEU A 142 15.88 -4.87 5.24
CA LEU A 142 17.01 -3.95 5.33
C LEU A 142 16.71 -2.67 4.53
N ASN A 143 17.13 -1.51 5.05
CA ASN A 143 16.94 -0.24 4.38
C ASN A 143 17.79 -0.17 3.09
N PRO A 144 17.17 -0.10 1.89
CA PRO A 144 17.90 -0.12 0.62
C PRO A 144 18.80 1.10 0.44
N CYS A 145 18.56 2.21 1.15
CA CYS A 145 19.43 3.39 1.10
C CYS A 145 20.80 3.17 1.76
N GLU A 146 20.91 2.27 2.74
CA GLU A 146 22.18 2.00 3.43
C GLU A 146 23.18 1.29 2.54
N SER A 147 22.71 0.43 1.63
CA SER A 147 23.53 -0.29 0.66
C SER A 147 23.65 0.41 -0.70
N CYS A 148 22.93 1.51 -0.95
CA CYS A 148 22.93 2.20 -2.24
C CYS A 148 24.15 3.12 -2.39
N ALA A 149 25.24 2.59 -2.93
CA ALA A 149 26.48 3.35 -3.14
C ALA A 149 26.33 4.50 -4.15
N ALA A 150 25.60 4.28 -5.26
CA ALA A 150 25.47 5.24 -6.34
C ALA A 150 24.60 6.47 -5.98
N ARG A 151 23.69 6.33 -5.00
CA ARG A 151 22.74 7.38 -4.55
C ARG A 151 22.17 8.24 -5.69
N PRO A 152 21.66 7.64 -6.79
CA PRO A 152 21.27 8.39 -7.99
C PRO A 152 20.15 9.40 -7.72
N CYS A 153 19.35 9.18 -6.68
CA CYS A 153 18.29 10.08 -6.25
C CYS A 153 18.76 11.48 -5.83
N LEU A 154 20.03 11.65 -5.45
CA LEU A 154 20.57 12.95 -5.04
C LEU A 154 20.85 13.89 -6.21
N SER A 155 20.86 13.38 -7.44
CA SER A 155 21.25 14.13 -8.63
C SER A 155 20.34 13.88 -9.85
N ALA A 156 19.17 13.28 -9.65
CA ALA A 156 18.28 12.86 -10.73
C ALA A 156 17.29 13.96 -11.19
N CYS A 157 17.18 15.06 -10.46
CA CYS A 157 16.29 16.18 -10.76
C CYS A 157 17.01 17.28 -11.55
#